data_AF-A0A9X2DRU1-F1
#
_entry.id   AF-A0A9X2DRU1-F1
#
_cell.length_a   1.000
_cell.length_b   1.000
_cell.length_c   1.000
_cell.angle_alpha   90.00
_cell.angle_beta   90.00
_cell.angle_gamma   90.00
#
_symmetry.space_group_name_H-M   'P 1'
#
loop_
_entity.id
_entity.type
_entity.pdbx_description
1 polymer ?
#
loop_
_entity_poly.entity_id
_entity_poly.type
_entity_poly.pdbx_seq_one_letter_code
_entity_poly.pdbx_strand_id
1 'polypeptide(L)'
;MLAVFIPMVMGSAGNIGTQSLAVVVRGLAVGTIDKKSVRKLIQCQFFIGIIVGFLCGLVIAIVISLIPFLQSSWLLGLIVGGSIMASLSVVCVVGAVMPLLINKLKLDPALASGPFVTAIGDILSLSIYFSIATSLLEYL
;
A
#
# COMPACT_ATOMS: atom_id res chain seq x y z
N MET A 1 -12.73 -16.99 -6.00
CA MET A 1 -11.26 -17.07 -6.22
C MET A 1 -10.51 -15.82 -5.78
N LEU A 2 -11.07 -14.61 -5.94
CA LEU A 2 -10.44 -13.35 -5.49
C LEU A 2 -10.01 -13.36 -4.00
N ALA A 3 -10.84 -13.92 -3.11
CA ALA A 3 -10.54 -13.96 -1.66
C ALA A 3 -9.20 -14.62 -1.28
N VAL A 4 -8.66 -15.51 -2.11
CA VAL A 4 -7.36 -16.17 -1.87
C VAL A 4 -6.20 -15.17 -1.84
N PHE A 5 -6.35 -14.02 -2.51
CA PHE A 5 -5.32 -12.98 -2.56
C PHE A 5 -5.42 -11.95 -1.43
N ILE A 6 -6.49 -11.96 -0.62
CA ILE A 6 -6.69 -11.01 0.48
C ILE A 6 -5.53 -11.01 1.47
N PRO A 7 -5.04 -12.16 1.99
CA PRO A 7 -3.93 -12.17 2.95
C PRO A 7 -2.65 -11.55 2.38
N MET A 8 -2.41 -11.74 1.08
CA MET A 8 -1.25 -11.17 0.39
C MET A 8 -1.38 -9.65 0.28
N VAL A 9 -2.55 -9.16 -0.16
CA VAL A 9 -2.84 -7.72 -0.28
C VAL A 9 -2.65 -7.03 1.07
N MET A 10 -3.27 -7.57 2.13
CA MET A 10 -3.21 -7.01 3.49
C MET A 10 -1.81 -7.09 4.07
N GLY A 11 -1.13 -8.23 3.94
CA GLY A 11 0.25 -8.41 4.43
C GLY A 11 1.24 -7.44 3.77
N SER A 12 1.15 -7.25 2.45
CA SER A 12 1.98 -6.27 1.73
C SER A 12 1.65 -4.83 2.11
N ALA A 13 0.37 -4.50 2.30
CA ALA A 13 -0.07 -3.18 2.75
C ALA A 13 0.45 -2.84 4.16
N GLY A 14 0.32 -3.76 5.12
CA GLY A 14 0.87 -3.56 6.47
C GLY A 14 2.38 -3.34 6.48
N ASN A 15 3.12 -4.14 5.70
CA ASN A 15 4.58 -4.03 5.61
C ASN A 15 5.04 -2.72 4.96
N ILE A 16 4.42 -2.30 3.85
CA ILE A 16 4.78 -1.04 3.19
C ILE A 16 4.42 0.17 4.05
N GLY A 17 3.26 0.13 4.73
CA GLY A 17 2.80 1.21 5.61
C GLY A 17 3.73 1.41 6.80
N THR A 18 4.11 0.33 7.47
CA THR A 18 5.06 0.38 8.61
C THR A 18 6.47 0.78 8.18
N GLN A 19 6.93 0.35 7.00
CA GLN A 19 8.19 0.81 6.43
C GLN A 19 8.18 2.31 6.15
N SER A 20 7.12 2.81 5.49
CA SER A 20 6.99 4.24 5.19
C SER A 20 6.94 5.07 6.47
N LEU A 21 6.19 4.61 7.46
CA LEU A 21 6.16 5.21 8.80
C LEU A 21 7.55 5.30 9.43
N ALA A 22 8.31 4.21 9.44
CA ALA A 22 9.66 4.19 10.02
C ALA A 22 10.61 5.17 9.31
N VAL A 23 10.54 5.26 7.98
CA VAL A 23 11.33 6.21 7.19
C VAL A 23 11.01 7.65 7.58
N VAL A 24 9.74 8.00 7.75
CA VAL A 24 9.32 9.36 8.11
C VAL A 24 9.64 9.70 9.57
N VAL A 25 9.38 8.78 10.52
CA VAL A 25 9.75 8.98 11.93
C VAL A 25 11.25 9.21 12.06
N ARG A 26 12.07 8.41 11.36
CA ARG A 26 13.53 8.60 11.34
C ARG A 26 13.93 9.94 10.70
N GLY A 27 13.30 10.32 9.59
CA GLY A 27 13.58 11.60 8.94
C GLY A 27 13.24 12.80 9.82
N LEU A 28 12.16 12.72 10.60
CA LEU A 28 11.79 13.72 11.60
C LEU A 28 12.80 13.77 12.75
N ALA A 29 13.20 12.60 13.27
CA ALA A 29 14.15 12.51 14.38
C ALA A 29 15.56 13.04 14.03
N VAL A 30 16.01 12.83 12.80
CA VAL A 30 17.33 13.32 12.31
C VAL A 30 17.24 14.77 11.80
N GLY A 31 16.04 15.37 11.74
CA GLY A 31 15.85 16.75 11.30
C GLY A 31 16.01 16.97 9.79
N THR A 32 15.86 15.92 8.98
CA THR A 32 15.99 16.01 7.50
C THR A 32 14.69 16.40 6.79
N ILE A 33 13.57 16.42 7.53
CA ILE A 33 12.24 16.75 6.99
C ILE A 33 11.84 18.18 7.39
N ASP A 34 12.00 19.11 6.45
CA ASP A 34 11.50 20.48 6.52
C ASP A 34 10.08 20.63 5.94
N LYS A 35 9.37 21.70 6.30
CA LYS A 35 8.03 22.03 5.75
C LYS A 35 7.99 22.05 4.21
N LYS A 36 9.08 22.49 3.55
CA LYS A 36 9.20 22.49 2.08
C LYS A 36 9.45 21.09 1.51
N SER A 37 10.08 20.19 2.25
CA SER A 37 10.36 18.82 1.78
C SER A 37 9.21 17.85 2.02
N VAL A 38 8.26 18.15 2.90
CA VAL A 38 7.07 17.31 3.17
C VAL A 38 6.29 16.94 1.90
N ARG A 39 6.01 17.91 1.01
CA ARG A 39 5.27 17.61 -0.23
C ARG A 39 6.07 16.66 -1.13
N LYS A 40 7.38 16.90 -1.26
CA LYS A 40 8.28 16.05 -2.06
C LYS A 40 8.40 14.64 -1.46
N LEU A 41 8.41 14.55 -0.13
CA LEU A 41 8.42 13.29 0.61
C LEU A 41 7.14 12.48 0.34
N ILE A 42 5.95 13.09 0.47
CA ILE A 42 4.67 12.42 0.20
C ILE A 42 4.61 11.92 -1.25
N GLN A 43 5.03 12.76 -2.20
CA GLN A 43 5.11 12.36 -3.61
C GLN A 43 6.08 11.19 -3.81
N CYS A 44 7.26 11.24 -3.19
CA CYS A 44 8.23 10.15 -3.25
C CYS A 44 7.63 8.84 -2.70
N GLN A 45 6.93 8.89 -1.57
CA GLN A 45 6.31 7.71 -0.95
C GLN A 45 5.18 7.14 -1.81
N PHE A 46 4.39 8.01 -2.45
CA PHE A 46 3.40 7.58 -3.44
C PHE A 46 4.05 6.84 -4.61
N PHE A 47 5.14 7.37 -5.18
CA PHE A 47 5.86 6.70 -6.27
C PHE A 47 6.53 5.39 -5.83
N ILE A 48 7.07 5.32 -4.61
CA ILE A 48 7.57 4.06 -4.04
C ILE A 48 6.44 3.02 -3.99
N GLY A 49 5.26 3.42 -3.52
CA GLY A 49 4.08 2.53 -3.51
C GLY A 49 3.65 2.08 -4.91
N ILE A 50 3.72 2.94 -5.93
CA ILE A 50 3.47 2.56 -7.33
C ILE A 50 4.50 1.53 -7.79
N ILE A 51 5.79 1.78 -7.58
CA ILE A 51 6.87 0.92 -8.06
C ILE A 51 6.78 -0.45 -7.39
N VAL A 52 6.68 -0.49 -6.07
CA VAL A 52 6.57 -1.76 -5.33
C VAL A 52 5.28 -2.47 -5.71
N GLY A 53 4.17 -1.73 -5.81
CA GLY A 53 2.88 -2.24 -6.24
C GLY A 53 2.90 -2.86 -7.64
N PHE A 54 3.55 -2.19 -8.60
CA PHE A 54 3.73 -2.68 -9.96
C PHE A 54 4.57 -3.96 -9.99
N LEU A 55 5.70 -3.99 -9.26
CA LEU A 55 6.55 -5.19 -9.17
C LEU A 55 5.79 -6.37 -8.54
N CYS A 56 5.07 -6.13 -7.45
CA CYS A 56 4.22 -7.15 -6.83
C CYS A 56 3.12 -7.63 -7.78
N GLY A 57 2.44 -6.72 -8.48
CA GLY A 57 1.41 -7.06 -9.46
C GLY A 57 1.94 -7.89 -10.62
N LEU A 58 3.15 -7.58 -11.10
CA LEU A 58 3.82 -8.32 -12.17
C LEU A 58 4.18 -9.74 -11.71
N VAL A 59 4.70 -9.89 -10.49
CA VAL A 59 4.97 -11.21 -9.90
C VAL A 59 3.69 -12.03 -9.79
N ILE A 60 2.59 -11.41 -9.34
CA ILE A 60 1.29 -12.09 -9.22
C ILE A 60 0.75 -12.52 -10.58
N ALA A 61 0.83 -11.67 -11.59
CA ALA A 61 0.42 -12.00 -12.95
C ALA A 61 1.20 -13.22 -13.49
N ILE A 62 2.52 -13.27 -13.26
CA ILE A 62 3.36 -14.42 -13.62
C ILE A 62 2.92 -15.67 -12.86
N VAL A 63 2.77 -15.58 -11.52
CA VAL A 63 2.38 -16.75 -10.70
C VAL A 63 1.02 -17.30 -11.13
N ILE A 64 0.03 -16.44 -11.38
CA ILE A 64 -1.29 -16.86 -11.87
C ILE A 64 -1.17 -17.56 -13.23
N SER A 65 -0.32 -17.06 -14.13
CA SER A 65 -0.11 -17.67 -15.45
C SER A 65 0.53 -19.07 -15.40
N LEU A 66 1.29 -19.38 -14.33
CA LEU A 66 2.00 -20.64 -14.16
C LEU A 66 1.16 -21.73 -13.47
N ILE A 67 0.01 -21.39 -12.87
CA ILE A 67 -0.83 -22.36 -12.15
C ILE A 67 -1.96 -22.85 -13.08
N PRO A 68 -1.90 -24.10 -13.58
CA PRO A 68 -2.86 -24.61 -14.57
C PRO A 68 -4.31 -24.65 -14.05
N PHE A 69 -4.50 -24.83 -12.74
CA PHE A 69 -5.83 -24.80 -12.12
C PHE A 69 -6.44 -23.40 -11.97
N LEU A 70 -5.66 -22.34 -12.19
CA LEU A 70 -6.13 -20.94 -12.25
C LEU A 70 -6.37 -20.47 -13.70
N GLN A 71 -6.28 -21.38 -14.68
CA GLN A 71 -6.54 -21.12 -16.09
C GLN A 71 -7.90 -20.44 -16.28
N SER A 72 -7.88 -19.14 -16.60
CA SER A 72 -8.71 -18.52 -17.65
C SER A 72 -8.89 -17.02 -17.52
N SER A 73 -8.10 -16.32 -16.72
CA SER A 73 -8.32 -14.88 -16.64
C SER A 73 -7.02 -14.12 -16.43
N TRP A 74 -6.38 -13.76 -17.54
CA TRP A 74 -5.47 -12.61 -17.58
C TRP A 74 -6.08 -11.39 -16.87
N LEU A 75 -7.41 -11.25 -16.95
CA LEU A 75 -8.21 -10.27 -16.22
C LEU A 75 -8.06 -10.42 -14.69
N LEU A 76 -8.01 -11.63 -14.13
CA LEU A 76 -7.75 -11.88 -12.70
C LEU A 76 -6.37 -11.34 -12.30
N GLY A 77 -5.33 -11.59 -13.10
CA GLY A 77 -3.99 -11.07 -12.88
C GLY A 77 -3.96 -9.54 -12.89
N LEU A 78 -4.66 -8.92 -13.84
CA LEU A 78 -4.82 -7.46 -13.90
C LEU A 78 -5.62 -6.89 -12.72
N ILE A 79 -6.70 -7.54 -12.30
CA ILE A 79 -7.53 -7.11 -11.17
C ILE A 79 -6.71 -7.14 -9.88
N VAL A 80 -6.05 -8.27 -9.59
CA VAL A 80 -5.26 -8.43 -8.36
C VAL A 80 -4.04 -7.52 -8.39
N GLY A 81 -3.31 -7.49 -9.51
CA GLY A 81 -2.12 -6.66 -9.67
C GLY A 81 -2.43 -5.16 -9.59
N GLY A 82 -3.49 -4.72 -10.26
CA GLY A 82 -3.97 -3.33 -10.19
C GLY A 82 -4.45 -2.95 -8.80
N SER A 83 -5.15 -3.85 -8.11
CA SER A 83 -5.61 -3.63 -6.73
C SER A 83 -4.46 -3.49 -5.75
N ILE A 84 -3.43 -4.34 -5.86
CA ILE A 84 -2.21 -4.24 -5.06
C ILE A 84 -1.49 -2.93 -5.35
N MET A 85 -1.33 -2.57 -6.62
CA MET A 85 -0.65 -1.33 -6.97
C MET A 85 -1.33 -0.09 -6.37
N ALA A 86 -2.65 0.01 -6.52
CA ALA A 86 -3.44 1.09 -5.94
C ALA A 86 -3.39 1.08 -4.40
N SER A 87 -3.54 -0.10 -3.79
CA SER A 87 -3.51 -0.25 -2.33
C SER A 87 -2.17 0.17 -1.73
N LEU A 88 -1.05 -0.35 -2.25
CA LEU A 88 0.27 0.00 -1.75
C LEU A 88 0.57 1.48 -1.92
N SER A 89 0.15 2.09 -3.03
CA SER A 89 0.34 3.53 -3.29
C SER A 89 -0.35 4.38 -2.22
N VAL A 90 -1.60 4.06 -1.88
CA VAL A 90 -2.36 4.76 -0.85
C VAL A 90 -1.77 4.49 0.54
N VAL A 91 -1.46 3.25 0.88
CA VAL A 91 -0.95 2.88 2.21
C VAL A 91 0.44 3.43 2.48
N CYS A 92 1.30 3.53 1.45
CA CYS A 92 2.60 4.19 1.58
C CYS A 92 2.44 5.68 1.90
N VAL A 93 1.45 6.36 1.30
CA VAL A 93 1.12 7.75 1.66
C VAL A 93 0.59 7.85 3.09
N VAL A 94 -0.28 6.95 3.52
CA VAL A 94 -0.80 6.92 4.90
C VAL A 94 0.34 6.74 5.91
N GLY A 95 1.23 5.78 5.67
CA GLY A 95 2.41 5.55 6.51
C GLY A 95 3.30 6.78 6.62
N ALA A 96 3.42 7.56 5.55
CA ALA A 96 4.15 8.82 5.57
C ALA A 96 3.42 9.96 6.29
N VAL A 97 2.10 10.07 6.09
CA VAL A 97 1.29 11.18 6.59
C VAL A 97 1.05 11.08 8.10
N MET A 98 0.88 9.87 8.65
CA MET A 98 0.57 9.70 10.07
C MET A 98 1.62 10.32 11.01
N PRO A 99 2.93 10.04 10.90
CA PRO A 99 3.94 10.68 11.74
C PRO A 99 4.02 12.20 11.54
N LEU A 100 3.81 12.68 10.30
CA LEU A 100 3.80 14.12 10.00
C LEU A 100 2.64 14.85 10.69
N LEU A 101 1.46 14.22 10.74
CA LEU A 101 0.29 14.76 11.43
C LEU A 101 0.55 14.85 12.94
N ILE A 102 1.07 13.78 13.54
CA ILE A 102 1.41 13.75 14.97
C ILE A 102 2.46 14.81 15.30
N ASN A 103 3.52 14.93 14.48
CA ASN A 103 4.53 15.98 14.64
C ASN A 103 3.93 17.40 14.55
N LYS A 104 2.97 17.59 13.64
CA LYS A 104 2.29 18.89 13.47
C LYS A 104 1.42 19.25 14.68
N LEU A 105 0.92 18.24 15.40
CA LEU A 105 0.22 18.40 16.70
C LEU A 105 1.18 18.60 17.87
N LYS A 106 2.50 18.69 17.62
CA LYS A 106 3.57 18.81 18.63
C LYS A 106 3.64 17.61 19.59
N LEU A 107 3.20 16.44 19.12
CA LEU A 107 3.34 15.16 19.81
C LEU A 107 4.52 14.39 19.25
N ASP A 108 5.04 13.43 20.01
CA ASP A 108 6.15 12.56 19.58
C ASP A 108 5.73 11.73 18.35
N PRO A 109 6.36 11.89 17.18
CA PRO A 109 6.03 11.13 15.98
C PRO A 109 6.15 9.61 16.16
N ALA A 110 6.94 9.13 17.13
CA ALA A 110 7.02 7.71 17.48
C ALA A 110 5.71 7.17 18.10
N LEU A 111 4.79 8.05 18.54
CA LEU A 111 3.42 7.67 18.92
C LEU A 111 2.58 7.21 17.72
N ALA A 112 3.01 7.50 16.48
CA ALA A 112 2.46 6.84 15.31
C ALA A 112 2.84 5.35 15.42
N SER A 113 1.96 4.55 16.01
CA SER A 113 2.25 3.14 16.23
C SER A 113 2.09 2.36 14.93
N GLY A 114 2.98 1.41 14.68
CA GLY A 114 2.87 0.47 13.56
C GLY A 114 1.48 -0.18 13.47
N PRO A 115 0.88 -0.66 14.58
CA PRO A 115 -0.46 -1.24 14.56
C PRO A 115 -1.56 -0.32 14.03
N PHE A 116 -1.51 0.99 14.31
CA PHE A 116 -2.53 1.93 13.84
C PHE A 116 -2.45 2.13 12.31
N VAL A 117 -1.23 2.26 11.78
CA VAL A 117 -1.02 2.35 10.32
C VAL A 117 -1.42 1.06 9.63
N THR A 118 -1.10 -0.09 10.20
CA THR A 118 -1.51 -1.39 9.64
C THR A 118 -3.03 -1.52 9.62
N ALA A 119 -3.74 -1.19 10.69
CA ALA A 119 -5.20 -1.26 10.73
C ALA A 119 -5.87 -0.35 9.69
N ILE A 120 -5.38 0.88 9.52
CA ILE A 120 -5.86 1.77 8.45
C ILE A 120 -5.51 1.18 7.08
N GLY A 121 -4.31 0.61 6.94
CA GLY A 121 -3.86 -0.07 5.73
C GLY A 121 -4.77 -1.24 5.34
N ASP A 122 -5.21 -2.03 6.31
CA ASP A 122 -6.14 -3.14 6.13
C ASP A 122 -7.50 -2.65 5.60
N ILE A 123 -8.07 -1.63 6.24
CA ILE A 123 -9.36 -1.05 5.81
C ILE A 123 -9.26 -0.48 4.40
N LEU A 124 -8.22 0.30 4.11
CA LEU A 124 -8.05 0.94 2.81
C LEU A 124 -7.75 -0.07 1.71
N SER A 125 -6.87 -1.03 1.95
CA SER A 125 -6.50 -2.05 0.97
C SER A 125 -7.68 -2.97 0.65
N LEU A 126 -8.47 -3.39 1.64
CA LEU A 126 -9.71 -4.13 1.41
C LEU A 126 -10.74 -3.30 0.64
N SER A 127 -10.90 -2.01 1.00
CA SER A 127 -11.85 -1.13 0.30
C SER A 127 -11.48 -0.95 -1.17
N ILE A 128 -10.19 -0.74 -1.46
CA ILE A 128 -9.66 -0.61 -2.83
C ILE A 128 -9.81 -1.95 -3.57
N TYR A 129 -9.43 -3.05 -2.94
CA TYR A 129 -9.52 -4.39 -3.51
C TYR A 129 -10.95 -4.75 -3.89
N PHE A 130 -11.92 -4.56 -2.98
CA PHE A 130 -13.33 -4.82 -3.29
C PHE A 130 -13.88 -3.84 -4.33
N SER A 131 -13.51 -2.56 -4.30
CA SER A 131 -13.99 -1.60 -5.29
C SER A 131 -13.57 -2.00 -6.72
N ILE A 132 -12.31 -2.39 -6.89
CA ILE A 132 -11.78 -2.83 -8.20
C ILE A 132 -12.36 -4.20 -8.56
N ALA A 133 -12.36 -5.15 -7.61
CA ALA A 133 -12.90 -6.48 -7.85
C ALA A 133 -14.37 -6.44 -8.25
N THR A 134 -15.22 -5.65 -7.58
CA THR A 134 -16.64 -5.50 -7.91
C THR A 134 -16.86 -4.80 -9.24
N SER A 135 -16.11 -3.73 -9.53
CA SER A 135 -16.23 -3.01 -10.82
C SER A 135 -15.85 -3.85 -12.02
N LEU A 136 -14.97 -4.84 -11.86
CA LEU A 136 -14.51 -5.73 -12.92
C LEU A 136 -15.12 -7.13 -12.86
N LEU A 137 -15.93 -7.42 -11.84
CA LEU A 137 -16.63 -8.70 -11.68
C LEU A 137 -17.62 -8.94 -12.82
N GLU A 138 -18.22 -7.88 -13.34
CA GLU A 138 -19.11 -7.95 -14.52
C GLU A 138 -18.41 -8.39 -15.80
N TYR A 139 -17.07 -8.29 -15.85
CA TYR A 139 -16.25 -8.66 -17.02
C TYR A 139 -15.54 -10.01 -16.87
N LEU A 140 -15.71 -10.69 -15.72
CA LEU A 140 -15.02 -11.94 -15.37
C LEU A 140 -15.90 -13.16 -15.60
#